data_AF-A0A6P1DR21-F1
#
_entry.id   AF-A0A6P1DR21-F1
#
_cell.length_a   1.000
_cell.length_b   1.000
_cell.length_c   1.000
_cell.angle_alpha   90.00
_cell.angle_beta   90.00
_cell.angle_gamma   90.00
#
_symmetry.space_group_name_H-M   'P 1'
#
loop_
_entity.id
_entity.type
_entity.pdbx_description
1 polymer ?
#
loop_
_entity_poly.entity_id
_entity_poly.type
_entity_poly.pdbx_seq_one_letter_code
_entity_poly.pdbx_strand_id
1 'polypeptide(L)'
;MKLILRDSLLFVPVALVYHGVRLEIDDVLVDTDSATTLLSIDAVASLGIYPETTDSLRRIRGVGGWSMSFPDQSMRSLSANTKPHCWTSNSADWTMASR
;
A
#
# COMPACT_ATOMS: atom_id res chain seq x y z
N MET A 1 -10.38 6.32 -10.32
CA MET A 1 -9.86 4.98 -9.96
C MET A 1 -10.13 4.03 -11.13
N LYS A 2 -9.11 3.34 -11.64
CA LYS A 2 -9.20 2.40 -12.76
C LYS A 2 -8.83 1.00 -12.25
N LEU A 3 -9.79 0.08 -12.32
CA LEU A 3 -9.55 -1.34 -12.03
C LEU A 3 -9.15 -2.04 -13.33
N ILE A 4 -8.13 -2.88 -13.28
CA ILE A 4 -7.61 -3.63 -14.41
C ILE A 4 -7.77 -5.11 -14.10
N LEU A 5 -8.65 -5.79 -14.83
CA LEU A 5 -8.83 -7.23 -14.71
C LEU A 5 -7.80 -7.96 -15.59
N ARG A 6 -6.96 -8.82 -14.99
CA ARG A 6 -6.01 -9.69 -15.69
C ARG A 6 -6.05 -11.06 -15.05
N ASP A 7 -6.20 -12.12 -15.85
CA ASP A 7 -6.22 -13.50 -15.36
C ASP A 7 -7.19 -13.72 -14.17
N SER A 8 -8.37 -13.11 -14.24
CA SER A 8 -9.41 -13.11 -13.19
C SER A 8 -9.03 -12.43 -11.87
N LEU A 9 -7.93 -11.69 -11.83
CA LEU A 9 -7.49 -10.89 -10.68
C LEU A 9 -7.65 -9.40 -10.98
N LEU A 10 -8.11 -8.63 -10.00
CA LEU A 10 -8.26 -7.18 -10.10
C LEU A 10 -7.00 -6.47 -9.62
N PHE A 11 -6.47 -5.59 -10.46
CA PHE A 11 -5.32 -4.76 -10.15
C PHE A 11 -5.68 -3.28 -10.20
N VAL A 12 -4.98 -2.47 -9.39
CA VAL A 12 -5.07 -1.02 -9.38
C VAL A 12 -3.68 -0.39 -9.34
N PRO A 13 -3.45 0.69 -10.11
CA PRO A 13 -2.28 1.52 -9.89
C PRO A 13 -2.47 2.37 -8.61
N VAL A 14 -1.42 2.46 -7.80
CA VAL A 14 -1.41 3.22 -6.55
C VAL A 14 -0.17 4.12 -6.49
N ALA A 15 -0.36 5.34 -5.99
CA ALA A 15 0.73 6.24 -5.68
C ALA A 15 1.01 6.20 -4.16
N LEU A 16 2.23 5.84 -3.80
CA LEU A 16 2.75 5.97 -2.45
C LEU A 16 3.44 7.32 -2.32
N VAL A 17 3.17 8.02 -1.23
CA VAL A 17 3.88 9.25 -0.88
C VAL A 17 4.41 9.11 0.54
N TYR A 18 5.72 9.16 0.69
CA TYR A 18 6.41 8.99 1.96
C TYR A 18 7.55 9.99 2.08
N HIS A 19 7.56 10.79 3.15
CA HIS A 19 8.54 11.89 3.36
C HIS A 19 8.73 12.80 2.14
N GLY A 20 7.67 13.06 1.37
CA GLY A 20 7.70 13.89 0.16
C GLY A 20 8.24 13.18 -1.09
N VAL A 21 8.71 11.93 -0.97
CA VAL A 21 9.08 11.08 -2.11
C VAL A 21 7.84 10.34 -2.59
N ARG A 22 7.62 10.34 -3.91
CA ARG A 22 6.49 9.67 -4.55
C ARG A 22 6.96 8.45 -5.33
N LEU A 23 6.26 7.33 -5.16
CA LEU A 23 6.47 6.08 -5.89
C LEU A 23 5.14 5.65 -6.51
N GLU A 24 5.16 5.29 -7.79
CA GLU A 24 4.02 4.69 -8.48
C GLU A 24 4.20 3.17 -8.50
N ILE A 25 3.18 2.43 -8.08
CA ILE A 25 3.11 0.97 -8.22
C ILE A 25 1.91 0.65 -9.10
N ASP A 26 2.17 0.20 -10.32
CA ASP A 26 1.13 -0.01 -11.33
C ASP A 26 0.26 -1.24 -11.07
N ASP A 27 0.82 -2.27 -10.42
CA ASP A 27 0.21 -3.60 -10.28
C ASP A 27 -0.02 -3.97 -8.81
N VAL A 28 -0.92 -3.26 -8.14
CA VAL A 28 -1.38 -3.63 -6.80
C VAL A 28 -2.62 -4.51 -6.91
N LEU A 29 -2.55 -5.72 -6.37
CA LEU A 29 -3.67 -6.65 -6.32
C LEU A 29 -4.75 -6.15 -5.35
N VAL A 30 -6.00 -6.13 -5.79
CA VAL A 30 -7.15 -5.91 -4.92
C VAL A 30 -7.51 -7.22 -4.24
N ASP A 31 -7.15 -7.33 -2.97
CA ASP A 31 -7.46 -8.47 -2.12
C ASP A 31 -8.51 -8.07 -1.07
N THR A 32 -9.73 -8.59 -1.22
CA THR A 32 -10.84 -8.32 -0.29
C THR A 32 -10.83 -9.23 0.93
N ASP A 33 -10.05 -10.31 0.92
CA ASP A 33 -9.95 -11.28 2.02
C ASP A 33 -8.73 -11.00 2.92
N SER A 34 -7.92 -9.99 2.58
CA SER A 34 -6.87 -9.50 3.46
C SER A 34 -7.39 -8.46 4.46
N ALA A 35 -6.99 -8.62 5.72
CA ALA A 35 -7.29 -7.66 6.79
C ALA A 35 -6.49 -6.35 6.68
N THR A 36 -5.42 -6.33 5.89
CA THR A 36 -4.54 -5.15 5.75
C THR A 36 -3.88 -5.09 4.38
N THR A 37 -3.38 -3.93 4.00
CA THR A 37 -2.59 -3.78 2.78
C THR A 37 -1.15 -4.26 3.03
N LEU A 38 -0.64 -5.10 2.14
CA LEU A 38 0.73 -5.57 2.18
C LEU A 38 1.48 -5.08 0.96
N LEU A 39 2.65 -4.49 1.21
CA LEU A 39 3.56 -4.02 0.18
C LEU A 39 4.87 -4.78 0.31
N SER A 40 5.47 -5.13 -0.83
CA SER A 40 6.79 -5.76 -0.83
C SER A 40 7.83 -4.77 -0.29
N ILE A 41 8.73 -5.26 0.58
CA ILE A 41 9.86 -4.49 1.11
C ILE A 41 10.70 -3.93 -0.04
N ASP A 42 10.96 -4.76 -1.06
CA ASP A 42 11.76 -4.36 -2.22
C ASP A 42 11.08 -3.25 -3.02
N ALA A 43 9.75 -3.25 -3.08
CA ALA A 43 9.00 -2.22 -3.80
C ALA A 43 9.06 -0.87 -3.08
N VAL A 44 9.09 -0.86 -1.74
CA VAL A 44 9.09 0.38 -0.94
C VAL A 44 10.48 0.85 -0.51
N ALA A 45 11.52 0.04 -0.72
CA ALA A 45 12.90 0.39 -0.37
C ALA A 45 13.38 1.71 -1.00
N SER A 46 12.95 2.02 -2.23
CA SER A 46 13.28 3.29 -2.90
C SER A 46 12.68 4.52 -2.23
N LEU A 47 11.64 4.36 -1.41
CA LEU A 47 11.07 5.44 -0.58
C LEU A 47 11.85 5.65 0.71
N GLY A 48 12.86 4.82 1.01
CA GLY A 48 13.55 4.85 2.28
C GLY A 48 12.83 4.08 3.40
N ILE A 49 11.80 3.31 3.06
CA ILE A 49 11.06 2.48 4.03
C ILE A 49 11.83 1.17 4.21
N TYR A 50 12.36 0.97 5.41
CA TYR A 50 13.09 -0.23 5.81
C TYR A 50 12.62 -0.65 7.20
N PRO A 51 12.71 -1.96 7.53
CA PRO A 51 12.43 -2.40 8.89
C PRO A 51 13.45 -1.80 9.86
N GLU A 52 12.97 -1.07 10.86
CA GLU A 52 13.79 -0.56 11.95
C GLU A 52 13.83 -1.56 13.12
N THR A 53 14.88 -1.51 13.93
CA THR A 53 15.03 -2.41 15.10
C THR A 53 13.93 -2.20 16.15
N THR A 54 13.27 -1.06 16.12
CA THR A 54 12.16 -0.69 17.00
C THR A 54 10.80 -1.14 16.48
N ASP A 55 10.73 -1.62 15.23
CA ASP A 55 9.48 -2.05 14.64
C ASP A 55 8.99 -3.36 15.24
N SER A 56 7.69 -3.40 15.51
CA SER A 56 7.05 -4.61 16.00
C SER A 56 6.76 -5.56 14.85
N LEU A 57 7.40 -6.73 14.86
CA LEU A 57 7.07 -7.78 13.89
C LEU A 57 5.63 -8.27 14.10
N ARG A 58 4.91 -8.36 12.98
CA ARG A 58 3.57 -8.91 12.89
C ARG A 58 3.64 -10.23 12.13
N ARG A 59 2.80 -11.16 12.55
CA ARG A 59 2.67 -12.47 11.92
C ARG A 59 1.34 -12.52 11.19
N ILE A 60 1.38 -12.84 9.91
CA ILE A 60 0.21 -12.90 9.02
C ILE A 60 0.03 -14.33 8.54
N ARG A 61 -1.23 -14.79 8.47
CA ARG A 61 -1.57 -16.11 7.93
C ARG A 61 -2.21 -15.96 6.56
N GLY A 62 -1.65 -16.63 5.56
CA GLY A 62 -2.26 -16.78 4.25
C GLY A 62 -2.41 -18.26 3.88
N VAL A 63 -2.79 -18.52 2.63
CA VAL A 63 -2.91 -19.88 2.08
C VAL A 63 -1.58 -20.64 2.17
N GLY A 64 -0.46 -19.95 1.94
CA GLY A 64 0.89 -20.51 2.04
C GLY A 64 1.41 -20.72 3.47
N GLY A 65 0.60 -20.47 4.50
CA GLY A 65 1.00 -20.57 5.90
C GLY A 65 1.31 -19.21 6.52
N TRP A 66 2.39 -19.13 7.30
CA TRP A 66 2.70 -17.94 8.09
C TRP A 66 3.82 -17.12 7.47
N SER A 67 3.61 -15.80 7.41
CA SER A 67 4.58 -14.81 6.95
C SER A 67 4.81 -13.75 8.02
N MET A 68 5.96 -13.08 7.95
CA MET A 68 6.29 -11.94 8.81
C MET A 68 6.16 -10.63 8.05
N SER A 69 5.66 -9.61 8.73
CA SER A 69 5.59 -8.24 8.24
C SER A 69 5.95 -7.28 9.37
N PHE A 70 6.24 -6.03 9.03
CA PHE A 70 6.40 -4.96 10.01
C PHE A 70 5.51 -3.79 9.57
N PRO A 71 4.77 -3.16 10.51
CA PRO A 71 4.05 -1.94 10.23
C PRO A 71 5.04 -0.78 10.33
N ASP A 72 5.21 -0.03 9.25
CA ASP A 72 5.84 1.29 9.36
C ASP A 72 4.85 2.24 10.04
N GLN A 73 5.16 2.64 11.28
CA GLN A 73 4.30 3.52 12.09
C GLN A 73 4.26 4.97 11.55
N SER A 74 5.18 5.33 10.67
CA SER A 74 5.26 6.65 10.06
C SER A 74 4.44 6.76 8.75
N MET A 75 4.14 5.63 8.10
CA MET A 75 3.29 5.57 6.91
C MET A 75 1.81 5.69 7.28
N ARG A 76 1.31 6.93 7.36
CA ARG A 76 -0.07 7.25 7.78
C ARG A 76 -1.07 7.42 6.65
N SER A 77 -0.63 7.53 5.40
CA SER A 77 -1.53 7.70 4.26
C SER A 77 -1.01 7.03 2.98
N LEU A 78 -1.92 6.32 2.32
CA LEU A 78 -1.77 5.75 0.99
C LEU A 78 -2.79 6.46 0.09
N SER A 79 -2.34 7.04 -1.03
CA SER A 79 -3.23 7.75 -1.96
C SER A 79 -3.24 7.06 -3.31
N ALA A 80 -4.31 6.32 -3.62
CA ALA A 80 -4.50 5.77 -4.96
C ALA A 80 -4.93 6.89 -5.93
N ASN A 81 -3.96 7.68 -6.42
CA ASN A 81 -4.23 8.78 -7.34
C ASN A 81 -3.96 8.35 -8.79
N THR A 82 -5.01 8.14 -9.57
CA THR A 82 -4.89 7.89 -11.02
C THR A 82 -4.55 9.19 -11.75
N LYS A 83 -3.55 9.17 -12.66
CA LYS A 83 -3.22 10.30 -13.56
C LYS A 83 -4.50 10.95 -14.11
N PRO A 84 -4.84 12.19 -13.72
CA PRO A 84 -5.95 12.89 -14.31
C PRO A 84 -5.44 13.65 -15.52
N HIS A 85 -6.09 13.48 -16.67
CA HIS A 85 -6.23 14.62 -17.56
C HIS A 85 -6.96 15.71 -16.75
N CYS A 86 -6.19 16.72 -16.33
CA CYS A 86 -6.59 18.00 -15.75
C CYS A 86 -7.93 18.00 -14.99
N TRP A 87 -7.93 17.82 -13.66
CA TRP A 87 -8.83 18.49 -12.71
C TRP A 87 -8.24 18.37 -11.30
N THR A 88 -8.22 19.48 -10.56
CA THR A 88 -7.89 19.54 -9.13
C THR A 88 -9.03 18.97 -8.30
N SER A 89 -8.77 18.01 -7.42
CA SER A 89 -9.71 17.67 -6.35
C SER A 89 -8.98 17.17 -5.10
N ASN A 90 -9.49 17.62 -3.97
CA ASN A 90 -8.96 17.49 -2.62
C ASN A 90 -8.61 16.05 -2.20
N SER A 91 -7.56 15.97 -1.39
CA SER A 91 -7.13 14.81 -0.62
C SER A 91 -8.29 14.21 0.17
N ALA A 92 -8.69 12.99 -0.18
CA ALA A 92 -9.47 12.15 0.71
C ALA A 92 -8.52 11.49 1.71
N ASP A 93 -8.50 12.00 2.94
CA ASP A 93 -7.86 11.36 4.09
C ASP A 93 -8.61 10.06 4.42
N TRP A 94 -7.95 8.93 4.24
CA TRP A 94 -8.41 7.64 4.75
C TRP A 94 -7.74 7.40 6.10
N THR A 95 -8.31 7.97 7.16
CA THR A 95 -7.91 7.70 8.54
C THR A 95 -8.49 6.35 8.96
N MET A 96 -7.66 5.32 9.15
CA MET A 96 -8.09 4.13 9.89
C MET A 96 -8.34 4.55 11.35
N ALA A 97 -9.60 4.52 11.76
CA ALA A 97 -9.98 4.62 13.16
C ALA A 97 -9.57 3.31 13.87
N SER A 98 -8.44 3.34 14.58
CA SER A 98 -8.17 2.36 15.63
C SER A 98 -8.85 2.81 16.92
N ARG A 99 -9.83 2.03 17.39
CA ARG A 99 -10.28 2.06 18.78
C ARG A 99 -9.24 1.43 19.69
#